data_AF-A0A1A9AMC2-F1
#
_entry.id   AF-A0A1A9AMC2-F1
#
_cell.length_a   1.000
_cell.length_b   1.000
_cell.length_c   1.000
_cell.angle_alpha   90.00
_cell.angle_beta   90.00
_cell.angle_gamma   90.00
#
_symmetry.space_group_name_H-M   'P 1'
#
loop_
_entity.id
_entity.type
_entity.pdbx_description
1 polymer ?
#
loop_
_entity_poly.entity_id
_entity_poly.type
_entity_poly.pdbx_seq_one_letter_code
_entity_poly.pdbx_strand_id
1 'polypeptide(L)'
;MDNILQEIVTTYQFLRKLPVYTFYEEMNEDEQKSVQEKNMCKTYMITQESGNDVLIELCQKAENILKSLEDSFIDGSKHSNKERYCNYFKYWLNFKAKQIGLENYSHNYNYNYNMLHLSIMTYNLALDDKYTCDNITDIGSDKNEFDEISKKLFYINNFIKYMKLHK
;
A
#
# COMPACT_ATOMS: atom_id res chain seq x y z
N MET A 1 11.65 -5.05 -3.89
CA MET A 1 11.51 -5.34 -2.45
C MET A 1 11.86 -4.09 -1.67
N ASP A 2 11.19 -3.83 -0.55
CA ASP A 2 11.48 -2.64 0.27
C ASP A 2 12.90 -2.70 0.87
N ASN A 3 13.69 -1.63 0.70
CA ASN A 3 15.10 -1.61 1.11
C ASN A 3 15.27 -1.77 2.63
N ILE A 4 14.42 -1.13 3.43
CA ILE A 4 14.47 -1.21 4.89
C ILE A 4 14.13 -2.63 5.35
N LEU A 5 13.10 -3.23 4.75
CA LEU A 5 12.73 -4.61 5.03
C LEU A 5 13.85 -5.58 4.62
N GLN A 6 14.48 -5.35 3.47
CA GLN A 6 15.58 -6.17 2.98
C GLN A 6 16.82 -6.10 3.89
N GLU A 7 17.16 -4.91 4.39
CA GLU A 7 18.23 -4.73 5.39
C GLU A 7 17.96 -5.55 6.66
N ILE A 8 16.77 -5.39 7.24
CA ILE A 8 16.35 -6.09 8.46
C ILE A 8 16.42 -7.62 8.28
N VAL A 9 15.95 -8.11 7.13
CA VAL A 9 15.89 -9.56 6.84
C VAL A 9 17.26 -10.13 6.50
N THR A 10 18.17 -9.33 5.95
CA THR A 10 19.57 -9.73 5.74
C THR A 10 20.25 -9.98 7.07
N THR A 11 19.96 -9.16 8.09
CA THR A 11 20.45 -9.38 9.46
C THR A 11 19.77 -10.57 10.14
N TYR A 12 18.47 -10.77 9.92
CA TYR A 12 17.66 -11.80 10.59
C TYR A 12 16.89 -12.65 9.57
N GLN A 13 17.56 -13.66 9.00
CA GLN A 13 17.02 -14.47 7.89
C GLN A 13 15.69 -15.17 8.17
N PHE A 14 15.42 -15.56 9.43
CA PHE A 14 14.15 -16.20 9.79
C PHE A 14 12.94 -15.29 9.58
N LEU A 15 13.14 -13.95 9.50
CA LEU A 15 12.09 -12.98 9.23
C LEU A 15 11.48 -13.12 7.83
N ARG A 16 12.14 -13.83 6.90
CA ARG A 16 11.56 -14.17 5.59
C ARG A 16 10.25 -14.96 5.69
N LYS A 17 10.03 -15.64 6.82
CA LYS A 17 8.81 -16.42 7.06
C LYS A 17 7.66 -15.58 7.63
N LEU A 18 7.89 -14.30 7.92
CA LEU A 18 6.84 -13.44 8.46
C LEU A 18 5.84 -13.05 7.37
N PRO A 19 4.53 -13.00 7.69
CA PRO A 19 3.50 -12.55 6.74
C PRO A 19 3.78 -11.17 6.13
N VAL A 20 4.40 -10.25 6.89
CA VAL A 20 4.81 -8.95 6.37
C VAL A 20 5.87 -9.06 5.28
N TYR A 21 6.83 -9.99 5.39
CA TYR A 21 7.84 -10.20 4.36
C TYR A 21 7.21 -10.75 3.09
N THR A 22 6.41 -11.81 3.24
CA THR A 22 5.67 -12.44 2.14
C THR A 22 4.77 -11.42 1.43
N PHE A 23 4.05 -10.57 2.18
CA PHE A 23 3.26 -9.48 1.59
C PHE A 23 4.11 -8.57 0.70
N TYR A 24 5.21 -8.02 1.22
CA TYR A 24 6.03 -7.06 0.45
C TYR A 24 6.77 -7.73 -0.70
N GLU A 25 7.05 -9.04 -0.64
CA GLU A 25 7.63 -9.81 -1.73
C GLU A 25 6.60 -10.00 -2.86
N GLU A 26 5.41 -10.48 -2.53
CA GLU A 26 4.30 -10.69 -3.47
C GLU A 26 3.88 -9.37 -4.15
N MET A 27 3.66 -8.32 -3.35
CA MET A 27 3.15 -7.05 -3.86
C MET A 27 4.20 -6.24 -4.63
N ASN A 28 5.49 -6.58 -4.51
CA ASN A 28 6.53 -5.95 -5.31
C ASN A 28 6.49 -6.37 -6.77
N GLU A 29 5.97 -7.56 -7.09
CA GLU A 29 5.70 -7.96 -8.48
C GLU A 29 4.52 -7.17 -9.05
N ASP A 30 3.47 -6.96 -8.23
CA ASP A 30 2.30 -6.17 -8.61
C ASP A 30 2.61 -4.68 -8.77
N GLU A 31 3.55 -4.15 -7.97
CA GLU A 31 4.09 -2.80 -8.13
C GLU A 31 4.79 -2.64 -9.50
N GLN A 32 5.38 -3.71 -10.04
CA GLN A 32 6.12 -3.66 -11.31
C GLN A 32 5.23 -3.94 -12.53
N LYS A 33 3.97 -4.33 -12.34
CA LYS A 33 3.03 -4.56 -13.45
C LYS A 33 2.77 -3.27 -14.21
N SER A 34 2.64 -3.41 -15.53
CA SER A 34 2.45 -2.27 -16.43
C SER A 34 1.17 -1.51 -16.11
N VAL A 35 1.28 -0.19 -16.23
CA VAL A 35 0.20 0.79 -16.10
C VAL A 35 -0.90 0.47 -17.11
N GLN A 36 -2.08 0.08 -16.64
CA GLN A 36 -3.24 -0.10 -17.53
C GLN A 36 -3.71 1.25 -18.12
N GLU A 37 -4.07 1.23 -19.41
CA GLU A 37 -4.55 2.43 -20.11
C GLU A 37 -5.91 2.93 -19.60
N LYS A 38 -6.79 2.01 -19.17
CA LYS A 38 -8.12 2.32 -18.64
C LYS A 38 -8.21 1.91 -17.19
N ASN A 39 -8.24 2.88 -16.29
CA ASN A 39 -8.48 2.65 -14.87
C ASN A 39 -9.19 3.85 -14.23
N MET A 40 -9.64 3.66 -12.98
CA MET A 40 -10.34 4.72 -12.26
C MET A 40 -9.39 5.88 -11.95
N CYS A 41 -8.11 5.60 -11.69
CA CYS A 41 -7.07 6.60 -11.43
C CYS A 41 -6.96 7.69 -12.50
N LYS A 42 -7.00 7.33 -13.79
CA LYS A 42 -6.94 8.26 -14.94
C LYS A 42 -8.26 8.96 -15.21
N THR A 43 -9.37 8.42 -14.70
CA THR A 43 -10.71 9.00 -14.89
C THR A 43 -10.90 10.26 -14.05
N TYR A 44 -10.27 10.29 -12.88
CA TYR A 44 -10.49 11.31 -11.87
C TYR A 44 -9.35 12.34 -11.73
N MET A 45 -8.12 11.97 -12.12
CA MET A 45 -6.96 12.85 -12.01
C MET A 45 -6.80 13.77 -13.22
N ILE A 46 -6.40 15.03 -12.97
CA ILE A 46 -6.07 16.00 -14.02
C ILE A 46 -4.71 15.61 -14.63
N THR A 47 -4.69 15.10 -15.85
CA THR A 47 -3.46 14.54 -16.46
C THR A 47 -2.50 15.58 -17.06
N GLN A 48 -2.89 16.85 -17.13
CA GLN A 48 -2.18 17.89 -17.89
C GLN A 48 -1.16 18.71 -17.09
N GLU A 49 -0.97 18.47 -15.79
CA GLU A 49 0.04 19.18 -14.98
C GLU A 49 1.24 18.31 -14.64
N SER A 50 2.41 18.95 -14.51
CA SER A 50 3.66 18.28 -14.18
C SER A 50 3.61 17.63 -12.79
N GLY A 51 4.06 16.39 -12.69
CA GLY A 51 4.08 15.62 -11.43
C GLY A 51 2.83 14.77 -11.17
N ASN A 52 1.81 14.82 -12.03
CA ASN A 52 0.61 14.00 -11.90
C ASN A 52 0.80 12.55 -12.38
N ASP A 53 1.74 12.31 -13.29
CA ASP A 53 2.07 10.96 -13.74
C ASP A 53 2.49 10.04 -12.58
N VAL A 54 3.22 10.58 -11.59
CA VAL A 54 3.66 9.84 -10.41
C VAL A 54 2.49 9.46 -9.50
N LEU A 55 1.47 10.31 -9.39
CA LEU A 55 0.25 10.01 -8.62
C LEU A 55 -0.64 9.00 -9.33
N ILE A 56 -0.77 9.12 -10.66
CA ILE A 56 -1.50 8.16 -11.49
C ILE A 56 -0.84 6.78 -11.40
N GLU A 57 0.49 6.74 -11.46
CA GLU A 57 1.28 5.52 -11.31
C GLU A 57 1.09 4.89 -9.93
N LEU A 58 1.16 5.69 -8.84
CA LEU A 58 0.90 5.19 -7.50
C LEU A 58 -0.53 4.63 -7.37
N CYS A 59 -1.52 5.34 -7.91
CA CYS A 59 -2.91 4.90 -7.88
C CYS A 59 -3.10 3.56 -8.60
N GLN A 60 -2.50 3.40 -9.79
CA GLN A 60 -2.53 2.15 -10.56
C GLN A 60 -1.89 0.98 -9.81
N LYS A 61 -0.73 1.22 -9.20
CA LYS A 61 -0.06 0.23 -8.37
C LYS A 61 -0.94 -0.19 -7.20
N ALA A 62 -1.63 0.77 -6.58
CA ALA A 62 -2.57 0.52 -5.49
C ALA A 62 -3.77 -0.33 -5.95
N GLU A 63 -4.38 -0.04 -7.11
CA GLU A 63 -5.44 -0.86 -7.69
C GLU A 63 -4.97 -2.28 -8.02
N ASN A 64 -3.79 -2.44 -8.62
CA ASN A 64 -3.22 -3.76 -8.93
C ASN A 64 -3.04 -4.61 -7.66
N ILE A 65 -2.52 -4.00 -6.58
CA ILE A 65 -2.36 -4.67 -5.29
C ILE A 65 -3.74 -5.05 -4.71
N LEU A 66 -4.71 -4.14 -4.70
CA LEU A 66 -6.06 -4.44 -4.19
C LEU A 66 -6.72 -5.58 -4.97
N LYS A 67 -6.53 -5.62 -6.29
CA LYS A 67 -7.00 -6.72 -7.13
C LYS A 67 -6.35 -8.06 -6.78
N SER A 68 -5.03 -8.10 -6.61
CA SER A 68 -4.33 -9.32 -6.20
C SER A 68 -4.75 -9.80 -4.81
N LEU A 69 -5.05 -8.86 -3.90
CA LEU A 69 -5.60 -9.18 -2.59
C LEU A 69 -6.99 -9.78 -2.71
N GLU A 70 -7.87 -9.18 -3.52
CA GLU A 70 -9.19 -9.73 -3.82
C GLU A 70 -9.09 -11.18 -4.35
N ASP A 71 -8.28 -11.42 -5.38
CA ASP A 71 -8.07 -12.76 -5.95
C ASP A 71 -7.60 -13.76 -4.89
N SER A 72 -6.65 -13.35 -4.03
CA SER A 72 -6.12 -14.18 -2.92
C SER A 72 -7.10 -14.38 -1.76
N PHE A 73 -8.13 -13.54 -1.64
CA PHE A 73 -9.20 -13.70 -0.66
C PHE A 73 -10.34 -14.55 -1.22
N ILE A 74 -10.57 -14.50 -2.52
CA ILE A 74 -11.53 -15.36 -3.25
C ILE A 74 -11.07 -16.81 -3.23
N ASP A 75 -9.79 -17.08 -3.51
CA ASP A 75 -9.25 -18.45 -3.52
C ASP A 75 -9.08 -19.05 -2.10
N GLY A 76 -9.33 -18.25 -1.06
CA GLY A 76 -9.26 -18.63 0.35
C GLY A 76 -7.85 -18.73 0.93
N SER A 77 -6.80 -18.53 0.12
CA SER A 77 -5.40 -18.69 0.53
C SER A 77 -5.00 -17.69 1.64
N LYS A 78 -5.60 -16.49 1.63
CA LYS A 78 -5.23 -15.40 2.56
C LYS A 78 -6.39 -14.88 3.41
N HIS A 79 -7.55 -15.53 3.37
CA HIS A 79 -8.77 -15.06 4.06
C HIS A 79 -8.55 -14.89 5.58
N SER A 80 -7.82 -15.80 6.22
CA SER A 80 -7.49 -15.75 7.65
C SER A 80 -6.52 -14.62 8.05
N ASN A 81 -5.83 -14.01 7.07
CA ASN A 81 -4.89 -12.91 7.28
C ASN A 81 -5.35 -11.59 6.63
N LYS A 82 -6.60 -11.51 6.15
CA LYS A 82 -7.16 -10.33 5.45
C LYS A 82 -6.82 -9.01 6.14
N GLU A 83 -7.17 -8.87 7.42
CA GLU A 83 -6.95 -7.65 8.18
C GLU A 83 -5.45 -7.27 8.26
N ARG A 84 -4.55 -8.25 8.38
CA ARG A 84 -3.10 -7.99 8.38
C ARG A 84 -2.62 -7.48 7.03
N TYR A 85 -3.08 -8.11 5.95
CA TYR A 85 -2.73 -7.72 4.58
C TYR A 85 -3.27 -6.32 4.26
N CYS A 86 -4.50 -6.01 4.67
CA CYS A 86 -5.08 -4.66 4.57
C CYS A 86 -4.26 -3.61 5.32
N ASN A 87 -3.80 -3.93 6.54
CA ASN A 87 -2.93 -3.04 7.31
C ASN A 87 -1.55 -2.84 6.64
N TYR A 88 -0.96 -3.90 6.04
CA TYR A 88 0.28 -3.79 5.28
C TYR A 88 0.11 -2.91 4.03
N PHE A 89 -1.00 -3.09 3.32
CA PHE A 89 -1.35 -2.26 2.16
C PHE A 89 -1.52 -0.80 2.55
N LYS A 90 -2.30 -0.51 3.61
CA LYS A 90 -2.47 0.85 4.14
C LYS A 90 -1.12 1.50 4.47
N TYR A 91 -0.22 0.74 5.12
CA TYR A 91 1.11 1.22 5.47
C TYR A 91 1.97 1.50 4.22
N TRP A 92 1.98 0.57 3.25
CA TRP A 92 2.71 0.74 1.98
C TRP A 92 2.24 1.98 1.22
N LEU A 93 0.92 2.16 1.08
CA LEU A 93 0.34 3.26 0.32
C LEU A 93 0.69 4.62 0.94
N ASN A 94 0.60 4.71 2.27
CA ASN A 94 0.97 5.91 3.02
C ASN A 94 2.44 6.28 2.88
N PHE A 95 3.32 5.30 3.03
CA PHE A 95 4.76 5.50 2.89
C PHE A 95 5.12 5.99 1.48
N LYS A 96 4.53 5.40 0.44
CA LYS A 96 4.76 5.81 -0.96
C LYS A 96 4.20 7.21 -1.24
N ALA A 97 2.99 7.52 -0.76
CA ALA A 97 2.41 8.84 -0.89
C ALA A 97 3.29 9.92 -0.24
N LYS A 98 3.88 9.65 0.93
CA LYS A 98 4.83 10.56 1.59
C LYS A 98 6.10 10.79 0.77
N GLN A 99 6.69 9.74 0.18
CA GLN A 99 7.93 9.84 -0.61
C GLN A 99 7.81 10.69 -1.87
N ILE A 100 6.61 10.80 -2.46
CA ILE A 100 6.34 11.64 -3.62
C ILE A 100 6.52 13.13 -3.28
N GLY A 101 6.64 13.50 -2.00
CA GLY A 101 6.97 14.88 -1.61
C GLY A 101 5.82 15.84 -1.91
N LEU A 102 4.60 15.41 -1.57
CA LEU A 102 3.33 16.14 -1.74
C LEU A 102 3.35 17.56 -1.13
N GLU A 103 4.35 17.89 -0.32
CA GLU A 103 4.50 19.17 0.38
C GLU A 103 5.06 20.30 -0.51
N ASN A 104 5.61 20.00 -1.69
CA ASN A 104 6.26 21.00 -2.55
C ASN A 104 5.41 21.52 -3.72
N TYR A 105 4.16 21.07 -3.88
CA TYR A 105 3.38 21.34 -5.08
C TYR A 105 2.07 22.11 -4.78
N SER A 106 1.71 23.00 -5.70
CA SER A 106 0.68 24.04 -5.58
C SER A 106 -0.75 23.51 -5.29
N HIS A 107 -1.72 24.43 -5.11
CA HIS A 107 -3.13 24.15 -4.81
C HIS A 107 -3.80 23.03 -5.64
N ASN A 108 -3.38 22.76 -6.88
CA ASN A 108 -3.94 21.68 -7.72
C ASN A 108 -3.43 20.27 -7.34
N TYR A 109 -2.32 20.15 -6.63
CA TYR A 109 -1.82 18.84 -6.15
C TYR A 109 -2.68 18.30 -5.00
N ASN A 110 -3.31 19.18 -4.21
CA ASN A 110 -4.33 18.81 -3.23
C ASN A 110 -5.54 18.14 -3.91
N TYR A 111 -5.93 18.60 -5.11
CA TYR A 111 -7.01 17.96 -5.88
C TYR A 111 -6.62 16.53 -6.29
N ASN A 112 -5.50 16.32 -6.99
CA ASN A 112 -5.13 14.97 -7.44
C ASN A 112 -4.81 14.02 -6.29
N TYR A 113 -4.34 14.54 -5.17
CA TYR A 113 -4.21 13.77 -3.93
C TYR A 113 -5.57 13.32 -3.37
N ASN A 114 -6.54 14.23 -3.31
CA ASN A 114 -7.92 13.88 -2.96
C ASN A 114 -8.50 12.88 -3.96
N MET A 115 -8.14 12.97 -5.25
CA MET A 115 -8.57 12.01 -6.26
C MET A 115 -7.84 10.67 -6.17
N LEU A 116 -6.59 10.60 -5.69
CA LEU A 116 -5.90 9.35 -5.34
C LEU A 116 -6.69 8.63 -4.25
N HIS A 117 -7.00 9.35 -3.18
CA HIS A 117 -7.81 8.84 -2.08
C HIS A 117 -9.20 8.40 -2.56
N LEU A 118 -9.89 9.24 -3.33
CA LEU A 118 -11.21 8.92 -3.88
C LEU A 118 -11.16 7.69 -4.79
N SER A 119 -10.17 7.58 -5.67
CA SER A 119 -10.05 6.46 -6.62
C SER A 119 -9.81 5.15 -5.88
N ILE A 120 -8.90 5.14 -4.91
CA ILE A 120 -8.59 3.96 -4.10
C ILE A 120 -9.78 3.56 -3.22
N MET A 121 -10.45 4.53 -2.58
CA MET A 121 -11.67 4.26 -1.83
C MET A 121 -12.78 3.71 -2.71
N THR A 122 -13.00 4.30 -3.88
CA THR A 122 -14.05 3.88 -4.80
C THR A 122 -13.78 2.45 -5.29
N TYR A 123 -12.53 2.14 -5.62
CA TYR A 123 -12.14 0.78 -5.99
C TYR A 123 -12.38 -0.18 -4.82
N ASN A 124 -11.90 0.15 -3.62
CA ASN A 124 -12.09 -0.67 -2.43
C ASN A 124 -13.58 -0.90 -2.10
N LEU A 125 -14.43 0.13 -2.20
CA LEU A 125 -15.88 0.03 -1.98
C LEU A 125 -16.61 -0.74 -3.10
N ALA A 126 -16.03 -0.83 -4.29
CA ALA A 126 -16.56 -1.64 -5.37
C ALA A 126 -16.24 -3.14 -5.20
N LEU A 127 -15.32 -3.49 -4.30
CA LEU A 127 -15.09 -4.87 -3.90
C LEU A 127 -16.27 -5.37 -3.06
N ASP A 128 -16.55 -6.68 -3.11
CA ASP A 128 -17.51 -7.32 -2.21
C ASP A 128 -17.09 -7.07 -0.74
N ASP A 129 -18.04 -6.88 0.19
CA ASP A 129 -17.79 -6.59 1.61
C ASP A 129 -16.85 -7.61 2.27
N LYS A 130 -16.86 -8.87 1.81
CA LYS A 130 -15.90 -9.89 2.29
C LYS A 130 -14.45 -9.61 1.89
N TYR A 131 -14.19 -8.75 0.90
CA TYR A 131 -12.88 -8.45 0.32
C TYR A 131 -12.41 -7.00 0.51
N THR A 132 -13.30 -6.09 0.92
CA THR A 132 -12.97 -4.70 1.26
C THR A 132 -11.97 -4.63 2.42
N CYS A 133 -11.02 -3.70 2.35
CA CYS A 133 -10.19 -3.33 3.49
C CYS A 133 -10.82 -2.17 4.26
N ASP A 134 -10.97 -2.31 5.58
CA ASP A 134 -11.48 -1.25 6.43
C ASP A 134 -10.45 -0.11 6.59
N ASN A 135 -10.92 1.13 6.67
CA ASN A 135 -10.12 2.31 7.04
C ASN A 135 -8.85 2.53 6.20
N ILE A 136 -8.92 2.40 4.87
CA ILE A 136 -7.87 2.90 3.94
C ILE A 136 -7.81 4.46 3.96
N THR A 137 -8.65 5.11 4.76
CA THR A 137 -8.97 6.55 4.78
C THR A 137 -7.88 7.47 5.33
N ASP A 138 -6.75 6.94 5.78
CA ASP A 138 -5.67 7.73 6.38
C ASP A 138 -4.49 7.88 5.43
N ILE A 139 -4.75 8.17 4.16
CA ILE A 139 -3.64 8.56 3.27
C ILE A 139 -3.16 9.92 3.75
N GLY A 140 -1.91 10.00 4.23
CA GLY A 140 -1.18 11.19 4.67
C GLY A 140 -1.75 11.99 5.84
N SER A 141 -2.68 11.43 6.62
CA SER A 141 -3.28 12.11 7.78
C SER A 141 -2.37 12.16 9.02
N ASP A 142 -1.37 11.28 9.15
CA ASP A 142 -0.35 11.41 10.19
C ASP A 142 1.09 11.35 9.65
N LYS A 143 1.69 12.54 9.53
CA LYS A 143 3.00 12.74 8.90
C LYS A 143 4.14 12.04 9.62
N ASN A 144 4.01 11.79 10.92
CA ASN A 144 5.06 11.15 11.71
C ASN A 144 4.96 9.61 11.66
N GLU A 145 3.79 9.05 11.33
CA GLU A 145 3.55 7.60 11.38
C GLU A 145 4.20 6.82 10.20
N PHE A 146 4.68 7.52 9.18
CA PHE A 146 5.13 6.90 7.92
C PHE A 146 6.51 7.38 7.43
N ASP A 147 7.40 7.86 8.31
CA ASP A 147 8.83 8.00 7.97
C ASP A 147 9.58 6.64 8.03
N GLU A 148 10.87 6.67 7.68
CA GLU A 148 11.74 5.48 7.71
C GLU A 148 11.88 4.87 9.12
N ILE A 149 11.86 5.69 10.17
CA ILE A 149 11.95 5.22 11.56
C ILE A 149 10.66 4.48 11.92
N SER A 150 9.51 5.08 11.65
CA SER A 150 8.20 4.47 11.84
C SER A 150 8.06 3.17 11.04
N LYS A 151 8.68 3.09 9.86
CA LYS A 151 8.72 1.86 9.05
C LYS A 151 9.55 0.75 9.67
N LYS A 152 10.73 1.10 10.20
CA LYS A 152 11.55 0.17 10.98
C LYS A 152 10.78 -0.32 12.21
N LEU A 153 10.15 0.59 12.95
CA LEU A 153 9.34 0.24 14.12
C LEU A 153 8.14 -0.64 13.77
N PHE A 154 7.48 -0.39 12.64
CA PHE A 154 6.40 -1.22 12.13
C PHE A 154 6.86 -2.67 11.92
N TYR A 155 7.99 -2.88 11.24
CA TYR A 155 8.54 -4.21 11.01
C TYR A 155 8.96 -4.90 12.32
N ILE A 156 9.61 -4.17 13.23
CA ILE A 156 9.99 -4.68 14.56
C ILE A 156 8.75 -5.09 15.37
N ASN A 157 7.69 -4.29 15.36
CA ASN A 157 6.46 -4.60 16.09
C ASN A 157 5.76 -5.84 15.52
N ASN A 158 5.72 -5.99 14.19
CA ASN A 158 5.22 -7.20 13.55
C ASN A 158 6.01 -8.45 13.97
N PHE A 159 7.34 -8.33 14.06
CA PHE A 159 8.19 -9.39 14.58
C PHE A 159 7.87 -9.75 16.04
N ILE A 160 7.76 -8.76 16.93
CA ILE A 160 7.42 -8.99 18.35
C ILE A 160 6.06 -9.68 18.50
N LYS A 161 5.06 -9.25 17.72
CA LYS A 161 3.72 -9.86 17.71
C LYS A 161 3.77 -11.32 17.26
N TYR A 162 4.51 -11.62 16.20
CA TYR A 162 4.69 -12.99 15.72
C TYR A 162 5.34 -13.90 16.78
N MET A 163 6.42 -13.43 17.40
CA MET A 163 7.12 -14.18 18.46
C MET A 163 6.23 -14.50 19.66
N LYS A 164 5.24 -13.65 19.97
CA LYS A 164 4.29 -13.90 21.07
C LYS A 164 3.25 -14.98 20.75
N LEU A 165 2.89 -15.14 19.47
CA LEU A 165 1.86 -16.09 19.03
C LEU A 165 2.41 -17.52 18.82
N HIS A 166 3.73 -17.67 18.72
CA HIS A 166 4.39 -18.94 18.40
C HIS A 166 5.36 -19.40 19.51
N LYS A 167 5.10 -19.01 20.77
CA LYS A 167 5.70 -19.59 21.97
C LYS A 167 4.78 -20.65 22.54
#